data_AF-A0A8J2RED1-F1
#
_entry.id   AF-A0A8J2RED1-F1
#
_cell.length_a   1.000
_cell.length_b   1.000
_cell.length_c   1.000
_cell.angle_alpha   90.00
_cell.angle_beta   90.00
_cell.angle_gamma   90.00
#
_symmetry.space_group_name_H-M   'P 1'
#
loop_
_entity.id
_entity.type
_entity.pdbx_description
1 polymer ?
#
loop_
_entity_poly.entity_id
_entity_poly.type
_entity_poly.pdbx_seq_one_letter_code
_entity_poly.pdbx_strand_id
1 'polypeptide(L)'
;MTTKGSFENNFDDYSPTDLTPLLNENRDAISEKFQAKLQNYKTAKLAFLLTKLEKELFCDGTVYTGSTGLALYYLMSALGNHDSQQENLQKALDYLDLDKLKGRRISFLCGDAGPLAIATVISHKLGTRRPNYLPDYRELSVRLLNLGSLLNDSPDELLYGKAGYLYSLLFVNKYVHGRNVISNDHIEKVASLILKVW
;
A
#
# COMPACT_ATOMS: atom_id res chain seq x y z
N MET A 1 19.33 -14.56 -30.28
CA MET A 1 19.22 -15.34 -29.02
C MET A 1 18.07 -14.76 -28.24
N THR A 2 16.99 -15.52 -28.03
CA THR A 2 15.95 -15.12 -27.06
C THR A 2 16.62 -14.99 -25.70
N THR A 3 16.54 -13.79 -25.12
CA THR A 3 17.10 -13.50 -23.80
C THR A 3 16.35 -14.35 -22.78
N LYS A 4 17.07 -15.26 -22.10
CA LYS A 4 16.50 -16.03 -20.98
C LYS A 4 15.83 -15.05 -20.02
N GLY A 5 14.52 -15.18 -19.82
CA GLY A 5 13.73 -14.33 -18.93
C GLY A 5 12.73 -13.39 -19.61
N SER A 6 12.54 -13.45 -20.94
CA SER A 6 11.50 -12.69 -21.63
C SER A 6 10.72 -13.54 -22.64
N PHE A 7 9.46 -13.17 -22.86
CA PHE A 7 8.66 -13.65 -23.99
C PHE A 7 8.89 -12.72 -25.19
N GLU A 8 8.76 -13.26 -26.40
CA GLU A 8 8.75 -12.45 -27.61
C GLU A 8 7.56 -11.49 -27.59
N ASN A 9 7.82 -10.19 -27.83
CA ASN A 9 6.77 -9.18 -27.86
C ASN A 9 6.05 -9.24 -29.21
N ASN A 10 4.83 -9.76 -29.21
CA ASN A 10 3.99 -9.88 -30.41
C ASN A 10 3.09 -8.65 -30.64
N PHE A 11 3.29 -7.56 -29.89
CA PHE A 11 2.54 -6.32 -30.08
C PHE A 11 3.33 -5.38 -30.98
N ASP A 12 2.64 -4.77 -31.95
CA ASP A 12 3.18 -3.70 -32.77
C ASP A 12 3.58 -2.50 -31.92
N ASP A 13 4.54 -1.71 -32.42
CA ASP A 13 4.93 -0.45 -31.78
C ASP A 13 3.80 0.58 -31.88
N TYR A 14 3.84 1.58 -31.01
CA TYR A 14 2.81 2.61 -30.92
C TYR A 14 2.57 3.30 -32.28
N SER A 15 1.30 3.37 -32.69
CA SER A 15 0.85 4.14 -33.84
C SER A 15 -0.35 5.02 -33.47
N PRO A 16 -0.37 6.31 -33.88
CA PRO A 16 -1.46 7.23 -33.55
C PRO A 16 -2.79 6.91 -34.27
N THR A 17 -2.79 5.95 -35.21
CA THR A 17 -3.93 5.61 -36.07
C THR A 17 -4.83 4.50 -35.51
N ASP A 18 -4.36 3.70 -34.54
CA ASP A 18 -5.09 2.52 -34.03
C ASP A 18 -5.25 2.51 -32.49
N LEU A 19 -5.63 3.67 -31.93
CA LEU A 19 -5.80 3.85 -30.48
C LEU A 19 -7.25 3.74 -30.01
N THR A 20 -8.21 3.71 -30.93
CA THR A 20 -9.65 3.66 -30.62
C THR A 20 -10.08 2.44 -29.78
N PRO A 21 -9.40 1.27 -29.81
CA PRO A 21 -9.74 0.20 -28.89
C PRO A 21 -9.32 0.48 -27.45
N LEU A 22 -8.30 1.32 -27.24
CA LEU A 22 -7.64 1.55 -25.95
C LEU A 22 -8.03 2.87 -25.30
N LEU A 23 -8.19 3.93 -26.08
CA LEU A 23 -8.51 5.29 -25.64
C LEU A 23 -9.89 5.72 -26.13
N ASN A 24 -10.51 6.65 -25.41
CA ASN A 24 -11.74 7.31 -25.87
C ASN A 24 -11.46 8.26 -27.07
N GLU A 25 -12.52 8.82 -27.65
CA GLU A 25 -12.41 9.70 -28.83
C GLU A 25 -11.53 10.95 -28.56
N ASN A 26 -11.62 11.50 -27.34
CA ASN A 26 -10.86 12.68 -26.92
C ASN A 26 -9.40 12.38 -26.56
N ARG A 27 -9.03 11.09 -26.46
CA ARG A 27 -7.70 10.59 -26.05
C ARG A 27 -7.22 11.09 -24.69
N ASP A 28 -8.13 11.45 -23.80
CA ASP A 28 -7.85 11.91 -22.43
C ASP A 28 -8.13 10.83 -21.36
N ALA A 29 -8.76 9.72 -21.76
CA ALA A 29 -8.99 8.56 -20.91
C ALA A 29 -8.97 7.25 -21.71
N ILE A 30 -8.94 6.13 -21.00
CA ILE A 30 -9.12 4.81 -21.61
C ILE A 30 -10.55 4.66 -22.14
N SER A 31 -10.73 3.87 -23.20
CA SER A 31 -12.05 3.59 -23.77
C SER A 31 -12.92 2.82 -22.76
N GLU A 32 -14.24 3.03 -22.78
CA GLU A 32 -15.17 2.29 -21.91
C GLU A 32 -15.06 0.78 -22.11
N LYS A 33 -14.87 0.35 -23.37
CA LYS A 33 -14.67 -1.05 -23.73
C LYS A 33 -13.41 -1.63 -23.06
N PHE A 34 -12.31 -0.89 -23.09
CA PHE A 34 -11.07 -1.34 -22.46
C PHE A 34 -11.15 -1.28 -20.94
N GLN A 35 -11.76 -0.25 -20.38
CA GLN A 35 -12.04 -0.14 -18.95
C GLN A 35 -12.87 -1.33 -18.45
N ALA A 36 -13.96 -1.68 -19.14
CA ALA A 36 -14.78 -2.84 -18.80
C ALA A 36 -13.97 -4.16 -18.84
N LYS A 37 -13.11 -4.34 -19.85
CA LYS A 37 -12.20 -5.49 -19.93
C LYS A 37 -11.26 -5.57 -18.73
N LEU A 38 -10.65 -4.45 -18.33
CA LEU A 38 -9.76 -4.37 -17.16
C LEU A 38 -10.50 -4.65 -15.85
N GLN A 39 -11.71 -4.09 -15.68
CA GLN A 39 -12.53 -4.35 -14.49
C GLN A 39 -12.92 -5.81 -14.39
N ASN A 40 -13.37 -6.43 -15.47
CA ASN A 40 -13.72 -7.85 -15.50
C ASN A 40 -12.53 -8.74 -15.15
N TYR A 41 -11.35 -8.44 -15.70
CA TYR A 41 -10.13 -9.17 -15.38
C TYR A 41 -9.74 -9.01 -13.90
N LYS A 42 -9.76 -7.79 -13.38
CA LYS A 42 -9.48 -7.49 -11.98
C LYS A 42 -10.41 -8.27 -11.05
N THR A 43 -11.72 -8.22 -11.29
CA THR A 43 -12.72 -8.92 -10.47
C THR A 43 -12.52 -10.44 -10.51
N ALA A 44 -12.28 -11.02 -11.69
CA ALA A 44 -12.04 -12.45 -11.84
C ALA A 44 -10.77 -12.90 -11.10
N LYS A 45 -9.67 -12.14 -11.19
CA LYS A 45 -8.41 -12.47 -10.51
C LYS A 45 -8.50 -12.28 -9.00
N LEU A 46 -9.19 -11.25 -8.53
CA LEU A 46 -9.43 -11.06 -7.10
C LEU A 46 -10.28 -12.20 -6.53
N ALA A 47 -11.35 -12.61 -7.22
CA ALA A 47 -12.16 -13.76 -6.81
C ALA A 47 -11.33 -15.05 -6.75
N PHE A 48 -10.46 -15.28 -7.74
CA PHE A 48 -9.55 -16.43 -7.72
C PHE A 48 -8.57 -16.38 -6.53
N LEU A 49 -7.94 -15.24 -6.28
CA LEU A 49 -7.02 -15.03 -5.16
C LEU A 49 -7.70 -15.36 -3.82
N LEU A 50 -8.88 -14.78 -3.59
CA LEU A 50 -9.60 -14.92 -2.33
C LEU A 50 -10.16 -16.33 -2.10
N THR A 51 -10.52 -17.06 -3.16
CA THR A 51 -11.07 -18.41 -3.01
C THR A 51 -10.01 -19.50 -2.91
N LYS A 52 -8.79 -19.26 -3.40
CA LYS A 52 -7.73 -20.29 -3.46
C LYS A 52 -6.60 -20.10 -2.46
N LEU A 53 -6.32 -18.86 -2.02
CA LEU A 53 -5.14 -18.54 -1.21
C LEU A 53 -5.47 -17.98 0.18
N GLU A 54 -6.73 -18.06 0.61
CA GLU A 54 -7.20 -17.43 1.85
C GLU A 54 -6.40 -17.86 3.10
N LYS A 55 -6.12 -19.16 3.27
CA LYS A 55 -5.41 -19.66 4.46
C LYS A 55 -3.92 -19.28 4.48
N GLU A 56 -3.27 -19.29 3.32
CA GLU A 56 -1.84 -18.99 3.22
C GLU A 56 -1.56 -17.50 3.41
N LEU A 57 -2.52 -16.66 3.05
CA LEU A 57 -2.42 -15.21 3.14
C LEU A 57 -2.19 -14.72 4.59
N PHE A 58 -2.83 -15.34 5.58
CA PHE A 58 -2.75 -14.91 6.99
C PHE A 58 -1.54 -15.47 7.74
N CYS A 59 -0.71 -16.30 7.09
CA CYS A 59 0.55 -16.77 7.65
C CYS A 59 1.64 -15.68 7.65
N ASP A 60 1.50 -14.69 6.76
CA ASP A 60 2.40 -13.55 6.62
C ASP A 60 1.61 -12.25 6.78
N GLY A 61 1.97 -11.43 7.76
CA GLY A 61 1.34 -10.14 8.01
C GLY A 61 1.99 -8.97 7.27
N THR A 62 2.99 -9.20 6.42
CA THR A 62 3.71 -8.14 5.70
C THR A 62 2.91 -7.60 4.51
N VAL A 63 3.29 -6.42 4.00
CA VAL A 63 2.70 -5.85 2.78
C VAL A 63 3.23 -6.56 1.54
N TYR A 64 4.50 -6.98 1.55
CA TYR A 64 5.21 -7.52 0.39
C TYR A 64 4.58 -8.82 -0.13
N THR A 65 4.25 -9.73 0.77
CA THR A 65 3.77 -11.09 0.44
C THR A 65 2.54 -11.52 1.23
N GLY A 66 2.11 -10.72 2.21
CA GLY A 66 1.13 -11.12 3.21
C GLY A 66 -0.24 -10.47 3.08
N SER A 67 -1.07 -10.72 4.10
CA SER A 67 -2.44 -10.20 4.21
C SER A 67 -2.50 -8.68 4.09
N THR A 68 -1.54 -7.97 4.69
CA THR A 68 -1.51 -6.51 4.66
C THR A 68 -1.37 -5.95 3.24
N GLY A 69 -0.81 -6.70 2.29
CA GLY A 69 -0.82 -6.33 0.87
C GLY A 69 -2.24 -6.22 0.30
N LEU A 70 -3.14 -7.11 0.72
CA LEU A 70 -4.57 -7.04 0.39
C LEU A 70 -5.28 -5.89 1.13
N ALA A 71 -4.91 -5.61 2.39
CA ALA A 71 -5.38 -4.42 3.09
C ALA A 71 -5.04 -3.13 2.32
N LEU A 72 -3.80 -3.03 1.80
CA LEU A 72 -3.37 -1.92 0.96
C LEU A 72 -4.19 -1.83 -0.33
N TYR A 73 -4.45 -2.95 -1.00
CA TYR A 73 -5.30 -2.99 -2.20
C TYR A 73 -6.68 -2.39 -1.96
N TYR A 74 -7.35 -2.81 -0.87
CA TYR A 74 -8.68 -2.29 -0.52
C TYR A 74 -8.65 -0.83 -0.10
N LEU A 75 -7.62 -0.41 0.66
CA LEU A 75 -7.42 1.01 0.97
C LEU A 75 -7.26 1.86 -0.29
N MET A 76 -6.41 1.44 -1.24
CA MET A 76 -6.22 2.18 -2.49
C MET A 76 -7.50 2.21 -3.35
N SER A 77 -8.27 1.12 -3.34
CA SER A 77 -9.59 1.07 -3.99
C SER A 77 -10.58 2.07 -3.36
N ALA A 78 -10.58 2.18 -2.03
CA ALA A 78 -11.41 3.13 -1.28
C ALA A 78 -11.02 4.60 -1.54
N LEU A 79 -9.74 4.87 -1.83
CA LEU A 79 -9.25 6.21 -2.14
C LEU A 79 -9.56 6.62 -3.58
N GLY A 80 -9.69 5.67 -4.50
CA GLY A 80 -10.02 5.93 -5.92
C GLY A 80 -11.51 5.94 -6.23
N ASN A 81 -12.37 5.44 -5.34
CA ASN A 81 -13.82 5.40 -5.52
C ASN A 81 -14.56 5.76 -4.23
N HIS A 82 -15.18 6.95 -4.21
CA HIS A 82 -15.90 7.45 -3.04
C HIS A 82 -17.16 6.65 -2.69
N ASP A 83 -17.85 6.07 -3.68
CA ASP A 83 -19.13 5.38 -3.47
C ASP A 83 -18.96 4.08 -2.66
N SER A 84 -17.81 3.41 -2.81
CA SER A 84 -17.47 2.17 -2.10
C SER A 84 -16.42 2.38 -1.00
N GLN A 85 -16.14 3.63 -0.63
CA GLN A 85 -15.05 3.96 0.28
C GLN A 85 -15.20 3.25 1.62
N GLN A 86 -16.37 3.35 2.26
CA GLN A 86 -16.57 2.78 3.59
C GLN A 86 -16.47 1.24 3.58
N GLU A 87 -17.11 0.58 2.62
CA GLU A 87 -17.08 -0.88 2.50
C GLU A 87 -15.66 -1.38 2.28
N ASN A 88 -14.92 -0.76 1.36
CA ASN A 88 -13.52 -1.12 1.11
C ASN A 88 -12.61 -0.85 2.32
N LEU A 89 -12.83 0.23 3.07
CA LEU A 89 -12.07 0.49 4.30
C LEU A 89 -12.35 -0.55 5.38
N GLN A 90 -13.61 -0.98 5.54
CA GLN A 90 -13.94 -2.07 6.47
C GLN A 90 -13.33 -3.39 6.00
N LYS A 91 -13.42 -3.68 4.70
CA LYS A 91 -12.82 -4.89 4.10
C LYS A 91 -11.30 -4.93 4.26
N ALA A 92 -10.62 -3.78 4.19
CA ALA A 92 -9.19 -3.69 4.43
C ALA A 92 -8.81 -4.13 5.85
N LEU A 93 -9.67 -3.90 6.86
CA LEU A 93 -9.43 -4.31 8.24
C LEU A 93 -9.42 -5.83 8.42
N ASP A 94 -10.19 -6.58 7.61
CA ASP A 94 -10.18 -8.05 7.64
C ASP A 94 -8.80 -8.64 7.35
N TYR A 95 -7.90 -7.88 6.71
CA TYR A 95 -6.57 -8.32 6.32
C TYR A 95 -5.44 -7.74 7.20
N LEU A 96 -5.79 -7.00 8.24
CA LEU A 96 -4.84 -6.45 9.20
C LEU A 96 -4.87 -7.25 10.49
N ASP A 97 -3.69 -7.64 10.97
CA ASP A 97 -3.51 -8.29 12.26
C ASP A 97 -2.46 -7.52 13.06
N LEU A 98 -2.93 -6.51 13.82
CA LEU A 98 -2.07 -5.60 14.57
C LEU A 98 -1.51 -6.23 15.86
N ASP A 99 -2.07 -7.36 16.29
CA ASP A 99 -1.67 -8.07 17.51
C ASP A 99 -0.46 -8.98 17.25
N LYS A 100 -0.24 -9.39 15.99
CA LYS A 100 0.93 -10.18 15.56
C LYS A 100 2.20 -9.35 15.31
N LEU A 101 2.14 -8.03 15.46
CA LEU A 101 3.29 -7.14 15.26
C LEU A 101 4.37 -7.41 16.30
N LYS A 102 5.63 -7.52 15.85
CA LYS A 102 6.76 -8.01 16.67
C LYS A 102 7.76 -6.92 17.05
N GLY A 103 7.69 -5.75 16.44
CA GLY A 103 8.62 -4.63 16.60
C GLY A 103 10.05 -4.96 16.13
N ARG A 104 10.22 -5.85 15.14
CA ARG A 104 11.56 -6.35 14.72
C ARG A 104 12.03 -5.86 13.35
N ARG A 105 11.12 -5.45 12.48
CA ARG A 105 11.42 -4.99 11.11
C ARG A 105 10.73 -3.67 10.88
N ILE A 106 11.48 -2.69 10.36
CA ILE A 106 11.07 -1.27 10.37
C ILE A 106 10.36 -0.83 9.08
N SER A 107 10.46 -1.56 7.99
CA SER A 107 10.06 -1.09 6.66
C SER A 107 8.56 -1.25 6.38
N PHE A 108 8.05 -0.48 5.40
CA PHE A 108 6.67 -0.60 4.93
C PHE A 108 6.37 -1.99 4.35
N LEU A 109 7.27 -2.52 3.52
CA LEU A 109 7.00 -3.72 2.74
C LEU A 109 7.12 -4.99 3.58
N CYS A 110 8.19 -5.13 4.37
CA CYS A 110 8.52 -6.38 5.06
C CYS A 110 8.52 -6.26 6.58
N GLY A 111 8.05 -5.14 7.13
CA GLY A 111 8.06 -4.86 8.56
C GLY A 111 6.76 -4.29 9.09
N ASP A 112 6.78 -3.95 10.37
CA ASP A 112 5.60 -3.54 11.15
C ASP A 112 5.12 -2.14 10.75
N ALA A 113 5.96 -1.34 10.09
CA ALA A 113 5.58 -0.01 9.65
C ALA A 113 4.51 -0.04 8.55
N GLY A 114 4.45 -1.10 7.74
CA GLY A 114 3.40 -1.30 6.74
C GLY A 114 2.01 -1.41 7.35
N PRO A 115 1.73 -2.45 8.16
CA PRO A 115 0.45 -2.62 8.86
C PRO A 115 0.07 -1.40 9.69
N LEU A 116 1.02 -0.78 10.42
CA LEU A 116 0.76 0.41 11.23
C LEU A 116 0.38 1.63 10.38
N ALA A 117 1.11 1.91 9.29
CA ALA A 117 0.81 3.04 8.41
C ALA A 117 -0.55 2.88 7.72
N ILE A 118 -0.86 1.68 7.22
CA ILE A 118 -2.14 1.38 6.57
C ILE A 118 -3.29 1.50 7.57
N ALA A 119 -3.16 0.90 8.76
CA ALA A 119 -4.16 1.01 9.82
C ALA A 119 -4.37 2.46 10.27
N THR A 120 -3.31 3.27 10.36
CA THR A 120 -3.38 4.70 10.70
C THR A 120 -4.26 5.45 9.69
N VAL A 121 -4.03 5.23 8.40
CA VAL A 121 -4.83 5.86 7.33
C VAL A 121 -6.29 5.41 7.38
N ILE A 122 -6.54 4.10 7.54
CA ILE A 122 -7.91 3.56 7.62
C ILE A 122 -8.64 4.14 8.83
N SER A 123 -8.00 4.13 10.00
CA SER A 123 -8.55 4.69 11.25
C SER A 123 -8.94 6.15 11.09
N HIS A 124 -8.07 6.96 10.46
CA HIS A 124 -8.36 8.36 10.17
C HIS A 124 -9.53 8.54 9.20
N LYS A 125 -9.56 7.78 8.09
CA LYS A 125 -10.60 7.88 7.06
C LYS A 125 -11.97 7.41 7.55
N LEU A 126 -12.02 6.38 8.42
CA LEU A 126 -13.26 5.92 9.03
C LEU A 126 -13.81 6.92 10.04
N GLY A 127 -12.96 7.68 10.73
CA GLY A 127 -13.38 8.71 11.68
C GLY A 127 -14.32 8.15 12.75
N THR A 128 -15.54 8.69 12.85
CA THR A 128 -16.56 8.23 13.80
C THR A 128 -17.13 6.84 13.48
N ARG A 129 -16.90 6.31 12.27
CA ARG A 129 -17.31 4.97 11.85
C ARG A 129 -16.24 3.91 12.12
N ARG A 130 -15.14 4.28 12.78
CA ARG A 130 -14.07 3.37 13.19
C ARG A 130 -14.64 2.33 14.18
N PRO A 131 -14.37 1.03 13.98
CA PRO A 131 -14.77 0.03 14.96
C PRO A 131 -13.98 0.16 16.27
N ASN A 132 -14.60 -0.17 17.40
CA ASN A 132 -14.03 0.03 18.72
C ASN A 132 -12.69 -0.69 18.95
N TYR A 133 -12.47 -1.82 18.26
CA TYR A 133 -11.23 -2.60 18.39
C TYR A 133 -10.03 -1.98 17.65
N LEU A 134 -10.27 -1.13 16.64
CA LEU A 134 -9.19 -0.50 15.89
C LEU A 134 -8.71 0.74 16.66
N PRO A 135 -7.45 0.88 17.05
CA PRO A 135 -7.00 2.08 17.78
C PRO A 135 -7.16 3.37 16.98
N ASP A 136 -7.18 4.51 17.68
CA ASP A 136 -7.23 5.83 17.03
C ASP A 136 -5.97 6.07 16.19
N TYR A 137 -6.10 6.80 15.08
CA TYR A 137 -4.98 7.06 14.16
C TYR A 137 -3.80 7.75 14.86
N ARG A 138 -4.05 8.54 15.91
CA ARG A 138 -2.98 9.18 16.69
C ARG A 138 -2.18 8.14 17.46
N GLU A 139 -2.85 7.18 18.08
CA GLU A 139 -2.18 6.08 18.80
C GLU A 139 -1.39 5.19 17.84
N LEU A 140 -1.97 4.85 16.68
CA LEU A 140 -1.29 4.07 15.64
C LEU A 140 -0.06 4.81 15.09
N SER A 141 -0.15 6.14 14.91
CA SER A 141 1.00 6.96 14.50
C SER A 141 2.13 6.95 15.53
N VAL A 142 1.81 6.97 16.83
CA VAL A 142 2.82 6.83 17.90
C VAL A 142 3.49 5.46 17.86
N ARG A 143 2.73 4.38 17.66
CA ARG A 143 3.30 3.03 17.46
C ARG A 143 4.24 2.99 16.25
N LEU A 144 3.87 3.64 15.15
CA LEU A 144 4.72 3.76 13.95
C LEU A 144 6.01 4.54 14.25
N LEU A 145 5.92 5.65 15.00
CA LEU A 145 7.08 6.46 15.39
C LEU A 145 8.03 5.69 16.32
N ASN A 146 7.50 4.84 17.21
CA ASN A 146 8.30 4.03 18.14
C ASN A 146 9.20 3.01 17.41
N LEU A 147 8.85 2.59 16.19
CA LEU A 147 9.74 1.78 15.36
C LEU A 147 11.04 2.52 14.99
N GLY A 148 11.09 3.84 15.16
CA GLY A 148 12.30 4.65 15.01
C GLY A 148 13.46 4.20 15.92
N SER A 149 13.18 3.44 16.98
CA SER A 149 14.21 2.78 17.81
C SER A 149 15.11 1.82 17.02
N LEU A 150 14.60 1.24 15.92
CA LEU A 150 15.33 0.31 15.05
C LEU A 150 16.22 1.02 14.01
N LEU A 151 16.18 2.36 13.94
CA LEU A 151 16.85 3.11 12.86
C LEU A 151 18.35 2.87 12.79
N ASN A 152 19.03 2.69 13.92
CA ASN A 152 20.49 2.50 13.94
C ASN A 152 20.91 1.12 13.42
N ASP A 153 20.06 0.10 13.62
CA ASP A 153 20.35 -1.30 13.26
C ASP A 153 19.79 -1.70 11.88
N SER A 154 19.03 -0.81 11.24
CA SER A 154 18.39 -1.07 9.95
C SER A 154 19.29 -0.68 8.78
N PRO A 155 19.28 -1.40 7.64
CA PRO A 155 19.96 -0.96 6.42
C PRO A 155 19.29 0.29 5.83
N ASP A 156 19.82 0.85 4.74
CA ASP A 156 19.24 2.06 4.13
C ASP A 156 18.16 1.77 3.06
N GLU A 157 18.06 0.53 2.58
CA GLU A 157 17.26 0.18 1.41
C GLU A 157 15.73 0.07 1.68
N LEU A 158 14.98 -0.26 0.63
CA LEU A 158 13.51 -0.17 0.62
C LEU A 158 12.81 -1.32 1.36
N LEU A 159 13.29 -2.56 1.22
CA LEU A 159 12.56 -3.74 1.67
C LEU A 159 12.64 -3.95 3.18
N TYR A 160 13.75 -3.61 3.82
CA TYR A 160 14.04 -3.86 5.22
C TYR A 160 14.60 -2.63 5.95
N GLY A 161 14.95 -1.57 5.22
CA GLY A 161 15.70 -0.45 5.73
C GLY A 161 14.93 0.85 5.99
N LYS A 162 15.74 1.89 6.25
CA LYS A 162 15.33 3.25 6.57
C LYS A 162 14.53 3.89 5.43
N ALA A 163 14.84 3.63 4.16
CA ALA A 163 14.02 4.14 3.05
C ALA A 163 12.61 3.54 3.06
N GLY A 164 12.47 2.25 3.38
CA GLY A 164 11.15 1.62 3.57
C GLY A 164 10.36 2.18 4.75
N TYR A 165 11.04 2.52 5.84
CA TYR A 165 10.40 3.20 6.98
C TYR A 165 9.99 4.63 6.63
N LEU A 166 10.87 5.38 5.97
CA LEU A 166 10.61 6.74 5.48
C LEU A 166 9.38 6.77 4.57
N TYR A 167 9.24 5.78 3.67
CA TYR A 167 8.03 5.62 2.86
C TYR A 167 6.77 5.51 3.73
N SER A 168 6.81 4.74 4.82
CA SER A 168 5.67 4.55 5.73
C SER A 168 5.23 5.87 6.38
N LEU A 169 6.19 6.69 6.79
CA LEU A 169 5.94 8.01 7.37
C LEU A 169 5.30 8.97 6.36
N LEU A 170 5.85 9.01 5.15
CA LEU A 170 5.34 9.84 4.05
C LEU A 170 3.96 9.36 3.58
N PHE A 171 3.72 8.04 3.59
CA PHE A 171 2.43 7.45 3.26
C PHE A 171 1.33 7.93 4.21
N VAL A 172 1.60 7.96 5.53
CA VAL A 172 0.66 8.51 6.52
C VAL A 172 0.40 10.00 6.26
N ASN A 173 1.45 10.82 6.12
CA ASN A 173 1.29 12.25 5.88
C ASN A 173 0.57 12.58 4.57
N LYS A 174 0.69 11.72 3.55
CA LYS A 174 -0.02 11.89 2.28
C LYS A 174 -1.54 11.72 2.43
N TYR A 175 -1.98 10.72 3.19
CA TYR A 175 -3.39 10.32 3.21
C TYR A 175 -4.16 10.75 4.46
N VAL A 176 -3.46 11.17 5.51
CA VAL A 176 -4.06 11.73 6.73
C VAL A 176 -3.99 13.25 6.67
N HIS A 177 -5.15 13.90 6.59
CA HIS A 177 -5.23 15.36 6.52
C HIS A 177 -5.32 15.95 7.93
N GLY A 178 -4.42 16.89 8.24
CA GLY A 178 -4.26 17.52 9.55
C GLY A 178 -2.83 18.02 9.72
N ARG A 179 -2.57 18.96 10.64
CA ARG A 179 -1.20 19.46 10.85
C ARG A 179 -0.31 18.32 11.37
N ASN A 180 0.60 17.87 10.51
CA ASN A 180 1.79 17.05 10.76
C ASN A 180 1.58 15.89 11.75
N VAL A 181 0.74 14.90 11.40
CA VAL A 181 0.61 13.66 12.19
C VAL A 181 1.98 13.02 12.41
N ILE A 182 2.82 13.02 11.37
CA ILE A 182 4.26 12.83 11.50
C ILE A 182 4.94 14.18 11.32
N SER A 183 5.79 14.58 12.26
CA SER A 183 6.53 15.85 12.19
C SER A 183 7.59 15.84 11.10
N ASN A 184 7.83 17.00 10.48
CA ASN A 184 8.90 17.17 9.49
C ASN A 184 10.27 16.86 10.10
N ASP A 185 10.52 17.28 11.34
CA ASP A 185 11.76 16.99 12.06
C ASP A 185 12.07 15.48 12.13
N HIS A 186 11.06 14.63 12.31
CA HIS A 186 11.26 13.18 12.34
C HIS A 186 11.57 12.62 10.95
N ILE A 187 10.91 13.13 9.91
CA ILE A 187 11.18 12.77 8.51
C ILE A 187 12.61 13.17 8.13
N GLU A 188 13.00 14.41 8.43
CA GLU A 188 14.35 14.94 8.19
C GLU A 188 15.41 14.15 8.96
N LYS A 189 15.13 13.76 10.21
CA LYS A 189 16.01 12.88 10.97
C LYS A 189 16.26 11.57 10.24
N VAL A 190 15.22 10.88 9.78
CA VAL A 190 15.36 9.61 9.04
C VAL A 190 16.13 9.82 7.74
N ALA A 191 15.80 10.86 6.97
CA ALA A 191 16.51 11.20 5.74
C ALA A 191 18.00 11.49 5.99
N SER A 192 18.33 12.22 7.05
CA SER A 192 19.73 12.53 7.41
C SER A 192 20.54 11.28 7.75
N LEU A 193 19.92 10.26 8.34
CA LEU A 193 20.58 8.99 8.66
C LEU A 193 20.91 8.18 7.40
N ILE A 194 20.11 8.30 6.34
CA ILE A 194 20.37 7.67 5.04
C ILE A 194 21.49 8.42 4.29
N LEU A 195 21.50 9.75 4.39
CA LEU A 195 22.49 10.60 3.72
C LEU A 195 23.86 10.63 4.40
N LYS A 196 23.96 10.18 5.66
CA LYS A 196 25.24 10.00 6.34
C LYS A 196 25.98 8.82 5.72
N VAL A 197 26.67 9.10 4.62
CA VAL A 197 27.63 8.18 4.00
C VAL A 197 28.84 8.07 4.92
N TRP A 198 29.25 6.84 5.20
CA TRP A 198 30.43 6.48 6.00
C TRP A 198 31.73 6.88 5.31
#